data_AF-A0A967VEQ6-F1
#
_entry.id   AF-A0A967VEQ6-F1
#
_cell.length_a   1.000
_cell.length_b   1.000
_cell.length_c   1.000
_cell.angle_alpha   90.00
_cell.angle_beta   90.00
_cell.angle_gamma   90.00
#
_symmetry.space_group_name_H-M   'P 1'
#
loop_
_entity.id
_entity.type
_entity.pdbx_description
1 polymer ?
#
loop_
_entity_poly.entity_id
_entity_poly.type
_entity_poly.pdbx_seq_one_letter_code
_entity_poly.pdbx_strand_id
1 'polypeptide(L)'
;MTDVASIGSEVGEPRRGRGAQAGLLAIAIAVGGLLAALAPPDWPEGEGTVTLSYLGEQVAAAPVVVGESEPVAVDATSASLSFYLDLPSGVSDHDSIAATIEVRDEAGGAVRPDIAAVELRVTLADGRTELIPATRWNETEGHLEAARRPTEGGAVVLGLLGAVVVLWVTEAFPLFVTSLLIPVVLVVAGVAPAGDATSPFFNPIIVLFFAGFLMAEA
;
A
#
# COMPACT_ATOMS: atom_id res chain seq x y z
N MET A 1 21.95 67.30 -8.50
CA MET A 1 20.57 67.80 -8.69
C MET A 1 20.13 67.24 -10.04
N THR A 2 19.46 66.10 -10.16
CA THR A 2 18.36 65.56 -9.36
C THR A 2 18.39 64.03 -9.32
N ASP A 3 17.86 63.55 -8.19
CA ASP A 3 17.79 62.21 -7.62
C ASP A 3 17.09 61.18 -8.52
N VAL A 4 17.72 60.00 -8.65
CA VAL A 4 17.10 58.77 -9.12
C VAL A 4 16.77 57.98 -7.85
N ALA A 5 15.57 58.17 -7.31
CA ALA A 5 15.14 57.42 -6.15
C ALA A 5 13.63 57.15 -6.15
N SER A 6 13.32 55.88 -5.91
CA SER A 6 12.11 55.42 -5.23
C SER A 6 10.80 55.40 -6.02
N ILE A 7 10.58 54.34 -6.80
CA ILE A 7 9.27 53.68 -6.88
C ILE A 7 9.49 52.16 -6.78
N GLY A 8 9.93 51.71 -5.61
CA GLY A 8 9.83 50.31 -5.19
C GLY A 8 8.83 50.25 -4.04
N SER A 9 7.54 50.16 -4.36
CA SER A 9 6.53 49.90 -3.34
C SER A 9 6.71 48.47 -2.84
N GLU A 10 7.22 48.34 -1.62
CA GLU A 10 7.16 47.10 -0.84
C GLU A 10 5.70 46.70 -0.69
N VAL A 11 5.22 45.80 -1.54
CA VAL A 11 4.01 45.02 -1.28
C VAL A 11 4.39 44.05 -0.17
N GLY A 12 4.34 44.52 1.08
CA GLY A 12 4.50 43.67 2.23
C GLY A 12 3.39 42.62 2.22
N GLU A 13 3.76 41.36 1.99
CA GLU A 13 2.82 40.24 2.09
C GLU A 13 2.14 40.29 3.47
N PRO A 14 0.81 40.06 3.54
CA PRO A 14 0.12 40.01 4.81
C PRO A 14 0.65 38.83 5.63
N ARG A 15 1.52 39.12 6.60
CA ARG A 15 1.98 38.14 7.59
C ARG A 15 0.78 37.61 8.35
N ARG A 16 0.33 36.40 7.99
CA ARG A 16 -0.75 35.68 8.68
C ARG A 16 -0.41 35.62 10.17
N GLY A 17 -1.30 36.13 11.02
CA GLY A 17 -1.09 36.13 12.47
C GLY A 17 -0.96 34.71 13.01
N ARG A 18 -0.12 34.51 14.04
CA ARG A 18 0.14 33.20 14.68
C ARG A 18 -1.14 32.41 15.01
N GLY A 19 -2.23 33.10 15.37
CA GLY A 19 -3.52 32.46 15.65
C GLY A 19 -4.18 31.78 14.45
N ALA A 20 -4.04 32.34 13.25
CA ALA A 20 -4.59 31.74 12.04
C ALA A 20 -3.81 30.48 11.63
N GLN A 21 -2.49 30.50 11.76
CA GLN A 21 -1.65 29.32 11.49
C GLN A 21 -1.92 28.18 12.48
N ALA A 22 -2.10 28.49 13.76
CA ALA A 22 -2.46 27.50 14.77
C ALA A 22 -3.82 26.84 14.47
N GLY A 23 -4.81 27.61 14.02
CA GLY A 23 -6.12 27.08 13.61
C GLY A 23 -6.02 26.13 12.42
N LEU A 24 -5.25 26.47 11.39
CA LEU A 24 -5.05 25.61 10.22
C LEU A 24 -4.32 24.31 10.56
N LEU A 25 -3.31 24.38 11.44
CA LEU A 25 -2.61 23.19 11.92
C LEU A 25 -3.56 22.28 12.72
N ALA A 26 -4.41 22.85 13.56
CA ALA A 26 -5.41 22.08 14.30
C ALA A 26 -6.39 21.35 13.37
N ILE A 27 -6.81 21.99 12.27
CA ILE A 27 -7.65 21.36 11.24
C ILE A 27 -6.89 20.22 10.55
N ALA A 28 -5.62 20.44 10.16
CA ALA A 28 -4.81 19.39 9.52
C ALA A 28 -4.65 18.17 10.43
N ILE A 29 -4.40 18.37 11.73
CA ILE A 29 -4.31 17.31 12.72
C ILE A 29 -5.67 16.62 12.92
N ALA A 30 -6.77 17.38 12.99
CA ALA A 30 -8.10 16.81 13.16
C ALA A 30 -8.52 15.94 11.96
N VAL A 31 -8.28 16.43 10.73
CA VAL A 31 -8.55 15.67 9.51
C VAL A 31 -7.65 14.45 9.43
N GLY A 32 -6.35 14.60 9.71
CA GLY A 32 -5.41 13.48 9.72
C GLY A 32 -5.77 12.43 10.76
N GLY A 33 -6.15 12.83 11.98
CA GLY A 33 -6.59 11.91 13.02
C GLY A 33 -7.91 11.20 12.67
N LEU A 34 -8.86 11.91 12.06
CA LEU A 34 -10.11 11.31 11.57
C LEU A 34 -9.84 10.26 10.49
N LEU A 35 -8.99 10.58 9.52
CA LEU A 35 -8.63 9.66 8.44
C LEU A 35 -7.81 8.47 8.94
N ALA A 36 -6.91 8.66 9.90
CA ALA A 36 -6.19 7.58 10.55
C ALA A 36 -7.15 6.62 11.28
N ALA A 37 -8.17 7.16 11.96
CA ALA A 37 -9.18 6.36 12.66
C ALA A 37 -10.13 5.60 11.72
N LEU A 38 -10.29 6.07 10.49
CA LEU A 38 -11.10 5.41 9.44
C LEU A 38 -10.29 4.43 8.60
N ALA A 39 -8.96 4.37 8.78
CA ALA A 39 -8.12 3.48 8.01
C ALA A 39 -8.43 2.00 8.30
N PRO A 40 -8.37 1.13 7.28
CA PRO A 40 -8.39 -0.31 7.50
C PRO A 40 -7.29 -0.70 8.50
N PRO A 41 -7.60 -1.51 9.51
CA PRO A 41 -6.58 -1.97 10.44
C PRO A 41 -5.65 -2.96 9.76
N ASP A 42 -4.38 -2.89 10.14
CA ASP A 42 -3.34 -3.82 9.68
C ASP A 42 -3.70 -5.27 10.06
N TRP A 43 -3.07 -6.23 9.41
CA TRP A 43 -3.34 -7.64 9.71
C TRP A 43 -2.72 -8.00 11.06
N PRO A 44 -3.45 -8.64 11.98
CA PRO A 44 -2.86 -9.12 13.21
C PRO A 44 -1.93 -10.29 12.91
N GLU A 45 -0.75 -10.30 13.54
CA GLU A 45 0.09 -11.48 13.62
C GLU A 45 -0.64 -12.59 14.42
N GLY A 46 -0.39 -13.84 14.05
CA GLY A 46 -0.87 -15.01 14.79
C GLY A 46 -1.59 -16.05 13.95
N GLU A 47 -2.31 -16.95 14.63
CA GLU A 47 -2.97 -18.09 13.98
C GLU A 47 -4.07 -17.64 13.01
N GLY A 48 -4.05 -18.22 11.82
CA GLY A 48 -5.04 -18.02 10.79
C GLY A 48 -5.35 -19.32 10.05
N THR A 49 -6.22 -19.24 9.06
CA THR A 49 -6.56 -20.39 8.21
C THR A 49 -6.71 -19.93 6.77
N VAL A 50 -5.95 -20.55 5.86
CA VAL A 50 -6.13 -20.38 4.43
C VAL A 50 -7.17 -21.38 3.96
N THR A 51 -8.11 -20.91 3.15
CA THR A 51 -9.22 -21.69 2.60
C THR A 51 -9.25 -21.51 1.10
N LEU A 52 -9.23 -22.62 0.37
CA LEU A 52 -9.41 -22.65 -1.07
C LEU A 52 -10.84 -23.10 -1.35
N SER A 53 -11.56 -22.32 -2.15
CA SER A 53 -12.92 -22.64 -2.61
C SER A 53 -12.96 -22.71 -4.12
N TYR A 54 -13.72 -23.67 -4.65
CA TYR A 54 -13.99 -23.82 -6.07
C TYR A 54 -15.50 -23.83 -6.30
N LEU A 55 -16.00 -22.97 -7.19
CA LEU A 55 -17.43 -22.78 -7.48
C LEU A 55 -18.28 -22.52 -6.22
N GLY A 56 -17.70 -21.82 -5.24
CA GLY A 56 -18.35 -21.48 -3.97
C GLY A 56 -18.35 -22.59 -2.92
N GLU A 57 -17.79 -23.76 -3.22
CA GLU A 57 -17.62 -24.85 -2.26
C GLU A 57 -16.17 -24.89 -1.76
N GLN A 58 -15.98 -25.02 -0.45
CA GLN A 58 -14.65 -25.13 0.15
C GLN A 58 -14.03 -26.48 -0.21
N VAL A 59 -12.90 -26.46 -0.91
CA VAL A 59 -12.18 -27.67 -1.34
C VAL A 59 -10.96 -27.98 -0.47
N ALA A 60 -10.29 -26.96 0.06
CA ALA A 60 -9.14 -27.14 0.93
C ALA A 60 -9.14 -26.13 2.08
N ALA A 61 -8.56 -26.51 3.21
CA ALA A 61 -8.21 -25.59 4.28
C ALA A 61 -6.94 -26.04 4.99
N ALA A 62 -6.08 -25.10 5.33
CA ALA A 62 -4.88 -25.34 6.11
C ALA A 62 -4.67 -24.23 7.15
N PRO A 63 -4.23 -24.58 8.37
CA PRO A 63 -3.80 -23.60 9.34
C PRO A 63 -2.54 -22.91 8.84
N VAL A 64 -2.42 -21.62 9.12
CA VAL A 64 -1.25 -20.79 8.81
C VAL A 64 -0.96 -19.87 9.99
N VAL A 65 0.28 -19.41 10.11
CA VAL A 65 0.64 -18.35 11.06
C VAL A 65 0.92 -17.08 10.25
N VAL A 66 0.08 -16.07 10.42
CA VAL A 66 0.22 -14.76 9.79
C VAL A 66 1.40 -14.03 10.42
N GLY A 67 2.31 -13.52 9.58
CA GLY A 67 3.56 -12.86 9.98
C GLY A 67 4.79 -13.79 9.93
N GLU A 68 4.59 -15.10 9.82
CA GLU A 68 5.68 -16.06 9.65
C GLU A 68 5.87 -16.44 8.18
N SER A 69 7.12 -16.45 7.72
CA SER A 69 7.50 -16.88 6.37
C SER A 69 7.63 -18.40 6.26
N GLU A 70 6.62 -19.13 6.72
CA GLU A 70 6.58 -20.59 6.63
C GLU A 70 5.84 -21.04 5.36
N PRO A 71 6.47 -21.82 4.47
CA PRO A 71 5.80 -22.31 3.26
C PRO A 71 4.60 -23.20 3.59
N VAL A 72 3.50 -23.00 2.87
CA VAL A 72 2.26 -23.76 3.06
C VAL A 72 1.86 -24.42 1.76
N ALA A 73 1.84 -25.75 1.73
CA ALA A 73 1.37 -26.54 0.59
C ALA A 73 0.18 -27.40 1.00
N VAL A 74 -0.88 -27.39 0.19
CA VAL A 74 -2.12 -28.12 0.47
C VAL A 74 -2.60 -28.84 -0.77
N ASP A 75 -2.68 -30.15 -0.68
CA ASP A 75 -3.37 -31.00 -1.64
C ASP A 75 -4.83 -31.19 -1.21
N ALA A 76 -5.74 -31.07 -2.17
CA ALA A 76 -7.15 -31.38 -1.98
C ALA A 76 -7.73 -32.07 -3.21
N THR A 77 -8.87 -32.72 -3.01
CA THR A 77 -9.62 -33.36 -4.11
C THR A 77 -11.09 -33.08 -3.91
N SER A 78 -11.75 -32.60 -4.96
CA SER A 78 -13.18 -32.36 -4.98
C SER A 78 -13.77 -32.84 -6.30
N ALA A 79 -14.84 -33.64 -6.21
CA ALA A 79 -15.41 -34.35 -7.35
C ALA A 79 -14.35 -35.13 -8.16
N SER A 80 -14.10 -34.72 -9.41
CA SER A 80 -13.15 -35.33 -10.33
C SER A 80 -11.89 -34.48 -10.55
N LEU A 81 -11.64 -33.49 -9.68
CA LEU A 81 -10.52 -32.56 -9.77
C LEU A 81 -9.64 -32.66 -8.53
N SER A 82 -8.33 -32.62 -8.73
CA SER A 82 -7.34 -32.40 -7.69
C SER A 82 -6.84 -30.96 -7.72
N PHE A 83 -6.65 -30.39 -6.53
CA PHE A 83 -6.19 -29.03 -6.33
C PHE A 83 -4.90 -29.08 -5.53
N TYR A 84 -3.88 -28.37 -6.00
CA TYR A 84 -2.64 -28.16 -5.26
C TYR A 84 -2.47 -26.65 -5.05
N LEU A 85 -2.46 -26.24 -3.79
CA LEU A 85 -2.20 -24.87 -3.37
C LEU A 85 -0.80 -24.81 -2.80
N ASP A 86 0.02 -23.86 -3.24
CA ASP A 86 1.34 -23.60 -2.70
C ASP A 86 1.51 -22.11 -2.39
N LEU A 87 1.87 -21.80 -1.15
CA LEU A 87 2.27 -20.48 -0.67
C LEU A 87 3.74 -20.56 -0.28
N PRO A 88 4.69 -20.32 -1.20
CA PRO A 88 6.11 -20.58 -0.96
C PRO A 88 6.72 -19.69 0.13
N SER A 89 6.15 -18.52 0.36
CA SER A 89 6.57 -17.57 1.40
C SER A 89 5.63 -17.52 2.60
N GLY A 90 4.64 -18.41 2.66
CA GLY A 90 3.60 -18.36 3.69
C GLY A 90 2.70 -17.14 3.60
N VAL A 91 2.18 -16.70 4.75
CA VAL A 91 1.28 -15.55 4.86
C VAL A 91 1.98 -14.45 5.66
N SER A 92 2.63 -13.54 4.95
CA SER A 92 3.24 -12.35 5.54
C SER A 92 2.18 -11.30 5.91
N ASP A 93 2.47 -10.48 6.90
CA ASP A 93 1.71 -9.29 7.34
C ASP A 93 2.28 -7.97 6.79
N HIS A 94 3.49 -7.99 6.22
CA HIS A 94 4.20 -6.81 5.68
C HIS A 94 4.54 -6.97 4.19
N ASP A 95 4.95 -8.16 3.76
CA ASP A 95 5.34 -8.44 2.38
C ASP A 95 4.17 -8.91 1.50
N SER A 96 4.40 -8.95 0.18
CA SER A 96 3.43 -9.54 -0.74
C SER A 96 3.31 -11.05 -0.53
N ILE A 97 2.08 -11.50 -0.32
CA ILE A 97 1.71 -12.91 -0.35
C ILE A 97 1.56 -13.32 -1.81
N ALA A 98 2.22 -14.41 -2.19
CA ALA A 98 2.08 -15.06 -3.49
C ALA A 98 1.66 -16.51 -3.27
N ALA A 99 0.70 -16.97 -4.07
CA ALA A 99 0.20 -18.33 -4.05
C ALA A 99 0.03 -18.85 -5.47
N THR A 100 0.33 -20.12 -5.68
CA THR A 100 0.07 -20.85 -6.92
C THR A 100 -1.00 -21.91 -6.65
N ILE A 101 -1.93 -22.04 -7.59
CA ILE A 101 -3.03 -23.00 -7.51
C ILE A 101 -3.03 -23.83 -8.79
N GLU A 102 -2.68 -25.10 -8.70
CA GLU A 102 -2.83 -26.05 -9.78
C GLU A 102 -4.17 -26.76 -9.66
N VAL A 103 -4.84 -26.95 -10.79
CA VAL A 103 -6.05 -27.78 -10.88
C VAL A 103 -5.78 -28.86 -11.91
N ARG A 104 -5.98 -30.12 -11.52
CA ARG A 104 -5.74 -31.28 -12.38
C ARG A 104 -6.97 -32.17 -12.44
N ASP A 105 -7.15 -32.85 -13.56
CA ASP A 105 -8.19 -33.87 -13.73
C ASP A 105 -7.75 -35.25 -13.17
N GLU A 106 -8.65 -36.24 -13.22
CA GLU A 106 -8.35 -37.62 -12.81
C GLU A 106 -7.19 -38.28 -13.59
N ALA A 107 -6.92 -37.81 -14.81
CA ALA A 107 -5.80 -38.28 -15.63
C ALA A 107 -4.49 -37.53 -15.31
N GLY A 108 -4.50 -36.58 -14.37
CA GLY A 108 -3.37 -35.75 -13.97
C GLY A 108 -3.08 -34.57 -14.92
N GLY A 109 -3.95 -34.36 -15.92
CA GLY A 109 -3.85 -33.26 -16.87
C GLY A 109 -4.20 -31.93 -16.23
N ALA A 110 -3.42 -30.88 -16.52
CA ALA A 110 -3.72 -29.54 -16.02
C ALA A 110 -5.02 -29.01 -16.64
N VAL A 111 -5.96 -28.63 -15.79
CA VAL A 111 -7.23 -28.03 -16.16
C VAL A 111 -7.12 -26.53 -15.93
N ARG A 112 -7.53 -25.72 -16.90
CA ARG A 112 -7.66 -24.29 -16.73
C ARG A 112 -9.03 -23.97 -16.15
N PRO A 113 -9.17 -23.68 -14.85
CA PRO A 113 -10.43 -23.21 -14.28
C PRO A 113 -10.73 -21.79 -14.75
N ASP A 114 -12.00 -21.39 -14.62
CA ASP A 114 -12.35 -19.97 -14.62
C ASP A 114 -11.72 -19.31 -13.38
N ILE A 115 -11.04 -18.18 -13.57
CA ILE A 115 -10.41 -17.42 -12.49
C ILE A 115 -11.45 -17.03 -11.44
N ALA A 116 -12.66 -16.66 -11.88
CA ALA A 116 -13.74 -16.27 -10.97
C ALA A 116 -14.30 -17.45 -10.16
N ALA A 117 -14.05 -18.69 -10.59
CA ALA A 117 -14.49 -19.89 -9.88
C ALA A 117 -13.56 -20.28 -8.74
N VAL A 118 -12.33 -19.75 -8.69
CA VAL A 118 -11.31 -20.11 -7.70
C VAL A 118 -11.13 -18.95 -6.71
N GLU A 119 -11.50 -19.18 -5.46
CA GLU A 119 -11.36 -18.21 -4.39
C GLU A 119 -10.40 -18.71 -3.33
N LEU A 120 -9.27 -18.02 -3.16
CA LEU A 120 -8.35 -18.23 -2.06
C LEU A 120 -8.61 -17.16 -1.00
N ARG A 121 -8.95 -17.56 0.22
CA ARG A 121 -9.21 -16.64 1.33
C ARG A 121 -8.35 -17.00 2.53
N VAL A 122 -7.92 -15.99 3.27
CA VAL A 122 -7.28 -16.15 4.57
C VAL A 122 -8.21 -15.62 5.66
N THR A 123 -8.44 -16.42 6.69
CA THR A 123 -9.11 -16.00 7.91
C THR A 123 -8.06 -15.66 8.95
N LEU A 124 -8.09 -14.42 9.44
CA LEU A 124 -7.12 -13.85 10.36
C LEU A 124 -7.48 -14.18 11.82
N ALA A 125 -6.54 -13.96 12.74
CA ALA A 125 -6.71 -14.21 14.17
C ALA A 125 -7.87 -13.42 14.81
N ASP A 126 -8.20 -12.25 14.24
CA ASP A 126 -9.33 -11.41 14.67
C ASP A 126 -10.68 -11.83 14.04
N GLY A 127 -10.70 -12.90 13.25
CA GLY A 127 -11.88 -13.45 12.59
C GLY A 127 -12.23 -12.76 11.26
N ARG A 128 -11.47 -11.75 10.81
CA ARG A 128 -11.66 -11.17 9.47
C ARG A 128 -11.28 -12.20 8.41
N THR A 129 -12.07 -12.26 7.33
CA THR A 129 -11.75 -13.07 6.16
C THR A 129 -11.41 -12.17 4.99
N GLU A 130 -10.31 -12.48 4.35
CA GLU A 130 -9.63 -11.62 3.40
C GLU A 130 -9.32 -12.40 2.12
N LEU A 131 -9.68 -11.85 0.97
CA LEU A 131 -9.51 -12.53 -0.33
C LEU A 131 -8.08 -12.33 -0.85
N ILE A 132 -7.41 -13.42 -1.22
CA ILE A 132 -6.19 -13.43 -2.02
C ILE A 132 -6.63 -13.70 -3.47
N PRO A 133 -6.83 -12.65 -4.30
CA PRO A 133 -7.44 -12.81 -5.60
C PRO A 133 -6.53 -13.61 -6.54
N ALA A 134 -7.10 -14.58 -7.24
CA ALA A 134 -6.48 -15.15 -8.43
C ALA A 134 -6.45 -14.06 -9.50
N THR A 135 -5.25 -13.74 -9.99
CA THR A 135 -5.03 -12.62 -10.91
C THR A 135 -4.78 -13.09 -12.33
N ARG A 136 -4.12 -14.24 -12.48
CA ARG A 136 -3.62 -14.69 -13.79
C ARG A 136 -3.53 -16.20 -13.87
N TRP A 137 -3.77 -16.73 -15.07
CA TRP A 137 -3.40 -18.09 -15.46
C TRP A 137 -2.03 -18.09 -16.16
N ASN A 138 -1.12 -18.95 -15.72
CA ASN A 138 0.16 -19.19 -16.36
C ASN A 138 0.05 -20.38 -17.32
N GLU A 139 0.05 -20.10 -18.63
CA GLU A 139 -0.11 -21.13 -19.67
C GLU A 139 1.08 -22.09 -19.77
N THR A 140 2.28 -21.63 -19.41
CA THR A 140 3.51 -22.43 -19.52
C THR A 140 3.59 -23.46 -18.40
N GLU A 141 3.24 -23.05 -17.19
CA GLU A 141 3.40 -23.86 -15.97
C GLU A 141 2.10 -24.54 -15.54
N GLY A 142 0.95 -24.11 -16.05
CA GLY A 142 -0.34 -24.78 -15.83
C GLY A 142 -0.95 -24.51 -14.45
N HIS A 143 -0.72 -23.32 -13.89
CA HIS A 143 -1.24 -22.92 -12.58
C HIS A 143 -1.88 -21.52 -12.61
N LEU A 144 -2.72 -21.23 -11.62
CA LEU A 144 -3.23 -19.90 -11.32
C LEU A 144 -2.31 -19.18 -10.33
N GLU A 145 -2.01 -17.93 -10.61
CA GLU A 145 -1.26 -17.03 -9.73
C GLU A 145 -2.26 -16.18 -8.92
N ALA A 146 -2.21 -16.29 -7.60
CA ALA A 146 -2.96 -15.47 -6.67
C ALA A 146 -2.00 -14.65 -5.82
N ALA A 147 -2.30 -13.37 -5.61
CA ALA A 147 -1.41 -12.50 -4.84
C ALA A 147 -2.16 -11.41 -4.09
N ARG A 148 -1.63 -11.04 -2.93
CA ARG A 148 -2.14 -9.93 -2.13
C ARG A 148 -1.01 -9.25 -1.38
N ARG A 149 -1.11 -7.93 -1.23
CA ARG A 149 -0.33 -7.17 -0.24
C ARG A 149 -1.22 -6.88 0.96
N PRO A 150 -0.87 -7.35 2.17
CA PRO A 150 -1.50 -6.90 3.40
C PRO A 150 -1.42 -5.38 3.53
N THR A 151 -2.30 -4.82 4.35
CA THR A 151 -2.21 -3.42 4.74
C THR A 151 -1.18 -3.28 5.86
N GLU A 152 -0.18 -2.43 5.63
CA GLU A 152 0.85 -2.08 6.60
C GLU A 152 0.83 -0.56 6.83
N GLY A 153 0.73 -0.13 8.09
CA GLY A 153 0.77 1.28 8.47
C GLY A 153 -0.39 2.10 7.90
N GLY A 154 -1.53 1.47 7.59
CA GLY A 154 -2.63 2.10 6.86
C GLY A 154 -3.15 3.38 7.53
N ALA A 155 -3.23 3.38 8.87
CA ALA A 155 -3.64 4.53 9.67
C ALA A 155 -2.70 5.73 9.52
N VAL A 156 -1.39 5.48 9.52
CA VAL A 156 -0.37 6.53 9.36
C VAL A 156 -0.44 7.12 7.96
N VAL A 157 -0.48 6.28 6.92
CA VAL A 157 -0.49 6.73 5.52
C VAL A 157 -1.75 7.54 5.23
N LEU A 158 -2.92 7.04 5.62
CA LEU A 158 -4.19 7.71 5.34
C LEU A 158 -4.35 9.01 6.16
N GLY A 159 -3.91 8.99 7.42
CA GLY A 159 -3.87 10.19 8.25
C GLY A 159 -2.90 11.26 7.73
N LEU A 160 -1.71 10.84 7.31
CA LEU A 160 -0.70 11.71 6.71
C LEU A 160 -1.21 12.33 5.41
N LEU A 161 -1.86 11.55 4.55
CA LEU A 161 -2.51 12.04 3.33
C LEU A 161 -3.50 13.17 3.66
N GLY A 162 -4.40 12.96 4.61
CA GLY A 162 -5.38 13.97 5.03
C GLY A 162 -4.74 15.25 5.53
N ALA A 163 -3.75 15.12 6.44
CA ALA A 163 -3.04 16.25 6.99
C ALA A 163 -2.30 17.04 5.90
N VAL A 164 -1.58 16.36 5.01
CA VAL A 164 -0.80 16.97 3.92
C VAL A 164 -1.72 17.70 2.93
N VAL A 165 -2.86 17.12 2.55
CA VAL A 165 -3.83 17.77 1.66
C VAL A 165 -4.31 19.10 2.26
N VAL A 166 -4.64 19.11 3.55
CA VAL A 166 -5.02 20.36 4.24
C VAL A 166 -3.86 21.36 4.23
N LEU A 167 -2.64 20.94 4.54
CA LEU A 167 -1.47 21.83 4.57
C LEU A 167 -1.12 22.41 3.20
N TRP A 168 -1.27 21.63 2.11
CA TRP A 168 -1.07 22.09 0.74
C TRP A 168 -2.13 23.07 0.30
N VAL A 169 -3.42 22.75 0.47
CA VAL A 169 -4.52 23.63 0.03
C VAL A 169 -4.56 24.94 0.82
N THR A 170 -4.20 24.90 2.10
CA THR A 170 -4.24 26.08 2.96
C THR A 170 -2.96 26.92 2.90
N GLU A 171 -1.92 26.38 2.26
CA GLU A 171 -0.55 26.92 2.21
C GLU A 171 -0.07 27.37 3.61
N ALA A 172 -0.36 26.55 4.63
CA ALA A 172 0.03 26.85 6.00
C ALA A 172 1.57 26.88 6.18
N PHE A 173 2.27 26.10 5.36
CA PHE A 173 3.72 26.07 5.22
C PHE A 173 4.09 26.08 3.72
N PRO A 174 5.33 26.48 3.37
CA PRO A 174 5.82 26.30 2.01
C PRO A 174 5.72 24.85 1.55
N LEU A 175 5.36 24.63 0.28
CA LEU A 175 5.15 23.29 -0.27
C LEU A 175 6.37 22.38 -0.08
N PHE A 176 7.59 22.88 -0.25
CA PHE A 176 8.80 22.07 -0.04
C PHE A 176 8.95 21.58 1.41
N VAL A 177 8.51 22.35 2.41
CA VAL A 177 8.57 21.96 3.82
C VAL A 177 7.59 20.81 4.09
N THR A 178 6.36 20.94 3.60
CA THR A 178 5.35 19.88 3.74
C THR A 178 5.72 18.63 2.96
N SER A 179 6.31 18.76 1.77
CA SER A 179 6.82 17.60 1.02
C SER A 179 7.96 16.87 1.74
N LEU A 180 8.89 17.58 2.38
CA LEU A 180 9.95 16.98 3.19
C LEU A 180 9.44 16.36 4.50
N LEU A 181 8.30 16.82 5.02
CA LEU A 181 7.69 16.25 6.22
C LEU A 181 7.16 14.82 5.96
N ILE A 182 6.70 14.53 4.75
CA ILE A 182 6.14 13.21 4.37
C ILE A 182 7.10 12.06 4.68
N PRO A 183 8.32 12.00 4.10
CA PRO A 183 9.25 10.91 4.38
C PRO A 183 9.68 10.87 5.84
N VAL A 184 9.77 12.03 6.52
CA VAL A 184 10.11 12.08 7.96
C VAL A 184 9.05 11.36 8.78
N VAL A 185 7.77 11.63 8.53
CA VAL A 185 6.67 10.97 9.25
C VAL A 185 6.64 9.47 8.94
N LEU A 186 6.79 9.07 7.67
CA LEU A 186 6.79 7.65 7.28
C LEU A 186 7.91 6.87 7.97
N VAL A 187 9.13 7.42 8.03
CA VAL A 187 10.28 6.77 8.67
C VAL A 187 10.14 6.73 10.18
N VAL A 188 9.75 7.84 10.81
CA VAL A 188 9.58 7.90 12.28
C VAL A 188 8.44 6.98 12.75
N ALA A 189 7.41 6.82 11.94
CA ALA A 189 6.30 5.90 12.22
C ALA A 189 6.61 4.44 11.85
N GLY A 190 7.78 4.13 11.27
CA GLY A 190 8.19 2.78 10.91
C GLY A 190 7.50 2.19 9.67
N VAL A 191 6.80 3.02 8.88
CA VAL A 191 6.02 2.57 7.71
C VAL A 191 6.90 2.29 6.49
N ALA A 192 8.02 3.02 6.36
CA ALA A 192 8.96 2.80 5.27
C ALA A 192 10.39 3.11 5.72
N PRO A 193 11.39 2.36 5.25
CA PRO A 193 12.79 2.69 5.49
C PRO A 193 13.15 4.01 4.80
N ALA A 194 14.15 4.71 5.34
CA ALA A 194 14.52 6.04 4.86
C ALA A 194 14.92 6.08 3.38
N GLY A 195 15.56 5.03 2.87
CA GLY A 195 15.91 4.91 1.45
C GLY A 195 14.66 4.91 0.56
N ASP A 196 13.67 4.10 0.90
CA ASP A 196 12.44 3.97 0.10
C ASP A 196 11.56 5.22 0.22
N ALA A 197 11.44 5.77 1.44
CA ALA A 197 10.67 6.98 1.69
C ALA A 197 11.21 8.20 0.93
N THR A 198 12.54 8.27 0.70
CA THR A 198 13.20 9.40 0.01
C THR A 198 13.48 9.14 -1.48
N SER A 199 13.36 7.91 -1.95
CA SER A 199 13.53 7.53 -3.36
C SER A 199 12.75 8.43 -4.35
N PRO A 200 11.49 8.84 -4.07
CA PRO A 200 10.73 9.69 -4.99
C PRO A 200 11.38 11.05 -5.29
N PHE A 201 12.20 11.60 -4.40
CA PHE A 201 12.88 12.89 -4.61
C PHE A 201 13.93 12.85 -5.72
N PHE A 202 14.37 11.64 -6.12
CA PHE A 202 15.32 11.45 -7.21
C PHE A 202 14.70 10.70 -8.39
N ASN A 203 13.40 10.91 -8.63
CA ASN A 203 12.74 10.38 -9.82
C ASN A 203 13.39 10.93 -11.11
N PRO A 204 13.56 10.13 -12.18
CA PRO A 204 14.16 10.58 -13.44
C PRO A 204 13.51 11.84 -14.02
N ILE A 205 12.19 12.03 -13.83
CA ILE A 205 11.47 13.23 -14.26
C ILE A 205 11.95 14.47 -13.50
N ILE A 206 12.18 14.37 -12.19
CA ILE A 206 12.70 15.47 -11.37
C ILE A 206 14.12 15.85 -11.83
N VAL A 207 14.97 14.85 -12.03
CA VAL A 207 16.36 15.05 -12.51
C VAL A 207 16.38 15.67 -13.91
N LEU A 208 15.47 15.25 -14.79
CA LEU A 208 15.28 15.82 -16.12
C LEU A 208 14.91 17.30 -16.05
N PHE A 209 13.94 17.67 -15.22
CA PHE A 209 13.57 19.09 -15.02
C PHE A 209 14.72 19.90 -14.44
N PHE A 210 15.44 19.36 -13.45
CA PHE A 210 16.61 20.01 -12.87
C PHE A 210 17.68 20.30 -13.93
N ALA A 211 18.03 19.33 -14.77
CA ALA A 211 18.97 19.53 -15.87
C ALA A 211 18.45 20.56 -16.91
N GLY A 212 17.15 20.54 -17.21
CA GLY A 212 16.50 21.52 -18.07
C GLY A 212 16.62 22.94 -17.55
N PHE A 213 16.44 23.14 -16.24
CA PHE A 213 16.59 24.46 -15.61
C PHE A 213 18.04 24.95 -15.64
N LEU A 214 19.02 24.07 -15.40
CA LEU A 214 20.45 24.42 -15.52
C LEU A 214 20.80 24.84 -16.96
N MET A 215 20.26 24.15 -17.97
CA MET A 215 20.48 24.51 -19.37
C MET A 215 19.79 25.82 -19.76
N ALA A 216 18.69 26.19 -19.09
CA ALA A 216 17.99 27.44 -19.34
C ALA A 216 18.68 28.65 -18.66
N GLU A 217 19.41 28.43 -17.57
CA GLU A 217 20.20 29.45 -16.88
C GLU A 217 21.52 29.77 -17.62
N ALA A 218 22.17 28.74 -18.18
CA ALA A 218 23.47 28.82 -18.84
C ALA A 218 23.46 29.62 -20.15
#